data_AF-A0A162ZVA8-F1
#
_entry.id   AF-A0A162ZVA8-F1
#
_cell.length_a   1.000
_cell.length_b   1.000
_cell.length_c   1.000
_cell.angle_alpha   90.00
_cell.angle_beta   90.00
_cell.angle_gamma   90.00
#
_symmetry.space_group_name_H-M   'P 1'
#
loop_
_entity.id
_entity.type
_entity.pdbx_description
1 polymer ?
#
loop_
_entity_poly.entity_id
_entity_poly.type
_entity_poly.pdbx_seq_one_letter_code
_entity_poly.pdbx_strand_id
1 'polypeptide(L)'
;MSALPESSKPPTRAERKHCWKLRDEYFTCLDKISIIDPAIVDKDPSRAEGCLDSKKKYEDGCMASWVEYFNKRRVIDVRQKQYLEFSEKMSGK
;
A
#
# COMPACT_ATOMS: atom_id res chain seq x y z
N MET A 1 -0.21 36.22 -16.65
CA MET A 1 -0.29 35.44 -15.40
C MET A 1 -0.80 34.06 -15.76
N SER A 2 0.10 33.18 -16.18
CA SER A 2 -0.27 31.87 -16.74
C SER A 2 -0.54 30.88 -15.62
N ALA A 3 -1.80 30.50 -15.44
CA ALA A 3 -2.21 29.39 -14.60
C ALA A 3 -1.74 28.08 -15.26
N LEU A 4 -0.68 27.49 -14.71
CA LEU A 4 -0.29 26.12 -15.02
C LEU A 4 -1.30 25.15 -14.36
N PRO A 5 -1.59 24.01 -15.00
CA PRO A 5 -2.63 23.08 -14.57
C PRO A 5 -2.37 22.58 -13.14
N GLU A 6 -3.42 22.55 -12.31
CA GLU A 6 -3.40 22.28 -10.86
C GLU A 6 -2.96 20.85 -10.45
N SER A 7 -2.34 20.06 -11.33
CA SER A 7 -1.94 18.68 -11.07
C SER A 7 -0.49 18.51 -10.56
N SER A 8 0.21 19.59 -10.21
CA SER A 8 1.66 19.55 -9.90
C SER A 8 2.03 20.05 -8.50
N LYS A 9 1.05 20.27 -7.60
CA LYS A 9 1.37 20.64 -6.22
C LYS A 9 1.58 19.38 -5.39
N PRO A 10 2.73 19.24 -4.68
CA PRO A 10 2.91 18.14 -3.75
C PRO A 10 1.80 18.21 -2.68
N PRO A 11 1.25 17.07 -2.24
CA PRO A 11 0.17 17.05 -1.29
C PRO A 11 0.61 17.77 -0.01
N THR A 12 -0.27 18.60 0.51
CA THR A 12 -0.03 19.35 1.73
C THR A 12 0.28 18.39 2.88
N ARG A 13 0.90 18.90 3.94
CA ARG A 13 1.22 18.05 5.11
C ARG A 13 -0.02 17.42 5.72
N ALA A 14 -1.17 18.09 5.64
CA ALA A 14 -2.45 17.59 6.12
C ALA A 14 -2.96 16.42 5.25
N GLU A 15 -2.96 16.58 3.93
CA GLU A 15 -3.35 15.52 2.98
C GLU A 15 -2.45 14.28 3.11
N ARG A 16 -1.14 14.47 3.27
CA ARG A 16 -0.22 13.35 3.52
C ARG A 16 -0.54 12.59 4.81
N LYS A 17 -0.85 13.31 5.90
CA LYS A 17 -1.27 12.68 7.15
C LYS A 17 -2.58 11.90 6.97
N HIS A 18 -3.51 12.42 6.17
CA HIS A 18 -4.75 11.72 5.87
C HIS A 18 -4.50 10.45 5.07
N CYS A 19 -3.71 10.52 3.99
CA CYS A 19 -3.31 9.34 3.23
C CYS A 19 -2.62 8.28 4.10
N TRP A 20 -1.70 8.66 5.00
CA TRP A 20 -1.05 7.70 5.89
C TRP A 20 -2.02 6.97 6.81
N LYS A 21 -3.03 7.66 7.35
CA LYS A 21 -4.08 7.03 8.14
C LYS A 21 -4.85 5.99 7.32
N LEU A 22 -5.32 6.39 6.13
CA LEU A 22 -6.05 5.50 5.23
C LEU A 22 -5.21 4.28 4.80
N ARG A 23 -3.92 4.51 4.51
CA ARG A 23 -2.96 3.46 4.21
C ARG A 23 -2.89 2.46 5.35
N ASP A 24 -2.66 2.92 6.57
CA ASP A 24 -2.48 2.06 7.72
C ASP A 24 -3.78 1.32 8.07
N GLU A 25 -4.95 1.95 7.91
CA GLU A 25 -6.26 1.29 8.07
C GLU A 25 -6.47 0.17 7.04
N TYR A 26 -6.22 0.46 5.75
CA TYR A 26 -6.30 -0.54 4.69
C TYR A 26 -5.31 -1.68 4.93
N PHE A 27 -4.06 -1.35 5.23
CA PHE A 27 -3.00 -2.31 5.45
C PHE A 27 -3.21 -3.18 6.68
N THR A 28 -3.78 -2.63 7.76
CA THR A 28 -4.17 -3.39 8.95
C THR A 28 -5.30 -4.36 8.62
N CYS A 29 -6.25 -3.96 7.78
CA CYS A 29 -7.31 -4.84 7.32
C CYS A 29 -6.75 -6.02 6.51
N LEU A 30 -5.83 -5.75 5.58
CA LEU A 30 -5.14 -6.79 4.82
C LEU A 30 -4.32 -7.73 5.71
N ASP A 31 -3.68 -7.21 6.75
CA ASP A 31 -2.89 -8.02 7.68
C ASP A 31 -3.74 -9.03 8.45
N LYS A 32 -4.96 -8.63 8.87
CA LYS A 32 -5.93 -9.52 9.53
C LYS A 32 -6.32 -10.73 8.69
N ILE A 33 -6.35 -10.57 7.37
CA ILE A 33 -6.67 -11.64 6.40
C ILE A 33 -5.40 -12.27 5.80
N SER A 34 -4.22 -11.93 6.34
CA SER A 34 -2.91 -12.43 5.87
C SER A 34 -2.63 -12.17 4.39
N ILE A 35 -3.19 -11.09 3.83
CA ILE A 35 -2.93 -10.65 2.46
C ILE A 35 -1.82 -9.60 2.51
N ILE A 36 -0.72 -9.91 1.84
CA ILE A 36 0.45 -9.02 1.80
C ILE A 36 0.43 -8.19 0.53
N ASP A 37 0.02 -8.79 -0.58
CA ASP A 37 0.02 -8.18 -1.90
C ASP A 37 -1.37 -7.57 -2.18
N PRO A 38 -1.49 -6.23 -2.25
CA PRO A 38 -2.75 -5.57 -2.53
C PRO A 38 -3.34 -5.93 -3.90
N ALA A 39 -2.52 -6.38 -4.87
CA ALA A 39 -3.00 -6.82 -6.17
C ALA A 39 -3.74 -8.17 -6.10
N ILE A 40 -3.63 -8.92 -5.00
CA ILE A 40 -4.53 -10.06 -4.74
C ILE A 40 -5.96 -9.56 -4.55
N VAL A 41 -6.17 -8.40 -3.95
CA VAL A 41 -7.51 -7.80 -3.79
C VAL A 41 -8.10 -7.42 -5.14
N ASP A 42 -7.27 -6.97 -6.10
CA ASP A 42 -7.71 -6.71 -7.48
C ASP A 42 -8.04 -7.99 -8.26
N LYS A 43 -7.28 -9.06 -8.02
CA LYS A 43 -7.48 -10.36 -8.70
C LYS A 43 -8.63 -11.18 -8.11
N ASP A 44 -8.78 -11.12 -6.80
CA ASP A 44 -9.73 -11.92 -6.01
C ASP A 44 -10.31 -11.05 -4.88
N PRO A 45 -11.27 -10.16 -5.21
CA PRO A 45 -11.87 -9.25 -4.25
C PRO A 45 -12.60 -9.97 -3.13
N SER A 46 -13.05 -11.22 -3.35
CA SER A 46 -13.72 -12.07 -2.36
C SER A 46 -12.85 -12.34 -1.13
N ARG A 47 -11.51 -12.40 -1.30
CA ARG A 47 -10.59 -12.60 -0.17
C ARG A 47 -10.50 -11.40 0.76
N ALA A 48 -10.84 -10.21 0.26
CA ALA A 48 -10.69 -8.95 0.97
C ALA A 48 -11.95 -8.11 0.92
N GLU A 49 -13.14 -8.73 0.82
CA GLU A 49 -14.44 -8.06 0.72
C GLU A 49 -14.63 -7.01 1.82
N GLY A 50 -14.29 -7.35 3.07
CA GLY A 50 -14.34 -6.43 4.21
C GLY A 50 -13.33 -5.27 4.16
N CYS A 51 -12.32 -5.36 3.30
CA CYS A 51 -11.28 -4.35 3.13
C CYS A 51 -11.43 -3.53 1.84
N LEU A 52 -12.39 -3.87 0.95
CA LEU A 52 -12.63 -3.15 -0.31
C LEU A 52 -13.06 -1.69 -0.07
N ASP A 53 -13.86 -1.44 0.97
CA ASP A 53 -14.27 -0.09 1.33
C ASP A 53 -13.06 0.76 1.76
N SER A 54 -12.19 0.20 2.60
CA SER A 54 -10.93 0.83 3.01
C SER A 54 -9.97 1.03 1.83
N LYS A 55 -9.91 0.08 0.90
CA LYS A 55 -9.12 0.22 -0.35
C LYS A 55 -9.61 1.43 -1.15
N LYS A 56 -10.92 1.53 -1.36
CA LYS A 56 -11.51 2.63 -2.13
C LYS A 56 -11.22 3.98 -1.47
N LYS A 57 -11.40 4.08 -0.15
CA LYS A 57 -11.05 5.30 0.60
C LYS A 57 -9.57 5.62 0.50
N TYR A 58 -8.71 4.61 0.55
CA TYR A 58 -7.27 4.78 0.41
C TYR A 58 -6.84 5.27 -0.98
N GLU A 59 -7.45 4.75 -2.04
CA GLU A 59 -7.22 5.20 -3.42
C GLU A 59 -7.81 6.59 -3.70
N ASP A 60 -8.95 6.92 -3.08
CA ASP A 60 -9.62 8.22 -3.24
C ASP A 60 -8.95 9.33 -2.42
N GLY A 61 -8.54 9.01 -1.19
CA GLY A 61 -7.91 9.96 -0.25
C GLY A 61 -6.39 10.06 -0.37
N CYS A 62 -5.75 9.25 -1.22
CA CYS A 62 -4.31 9.32 -1.47
C CYS A 62 -3.99 9.41 -2.96
N MET A 63 -2.88 10.07 -3.30
CA MET A 63 -2.43 10.14 -4.69
C MET A 63 -2.11 8.73 -5.22
N ALA A 64 -2.55 8.44 -6.45
CA ALA A 64 -2.30 7.17 -7.12
C ALA A 64 -0.81 6.77 -7.13
N SER A 65 0.11 7.74 -7.30
CA SER A 65 1.56 7.49 -7.27
C SER A 65 2.06 7.04 -5.88
N TRP A 66 1.46 7.57 -4.81
CA TRP A 66 1.76 7.16 -3.44
C TRP A 66 1.19 5.77 -3.15
N VAL A 67 -0.04 5.52 -3.59
CA VAL A 67 -0.69 4.21 -3.47
C VAL A 67 0.15 3.13 -4.14
N GLU A 68 0.55 3.36 -5.39
CA GLU A 68 1.39 2.43 -6.15
C GLU A 68 2.74 2.20 -5.45
N TYR A 69 3.39 3.27 -4.97
CA TYR A 69 4.65 3.16 -4.23
C TYR A 69 4.50 2.32 -2.96
N PHE A 70 3.50 2.58 -2.12
CA PHE A 70 3.28 1.83 -0.89
C PHE A 70 2.92 0.37 -1.15
N ASN A 71 2.09 0.10 -2.16
CA ASN A 71 1.73 -1.26 -2.54
C ASN A 71 2.97 -2.05 -2.99
N LYS A 72 3.81 -1.46 -3.85
CA LYS A 72 5.10 -2.07 -4.23
C LYS A 72 6.03 -2.25 -3.04
N ARG A 73 6.12 -1.25 -2.15
CA ARG A 73 7.00 -1.30 -0.99
C ARG A 73 6.64 -2.47 -0.07
N ARG A 74 5.35 -2.71 0.17
CA ARG A 74 4.88 -3.82 1.01
C ARG A 74 5.33 -5.19 0.46
N VAL A 75 5.21 -5.39 -0.85
CA VAL A 75 5.63 -6.65 -1.50
C VAL A 75 7.14 -6.82 -1.48
N ILE A 76 7.90 -5.75 -1.75
CA ILE A 76 9.37 -5.77 -1.72
C ILE A 76 9.87 -6.07 -0.31
N ASP A 77 9.34 -5.39 0.71
CA ASP A 77 9.77 -5.59 2.10
C ASP A 77 9.54 -7.04 2.55
N VAL A 78 8.42 -7.66 2.16
CA VAL A 78 8.16 -9.07 2.46
C VAL A 78 9.11 -9.98 1.69
N ARG A 79 9.30 -9.76 0.39
CA ARG A 79 10.22 -10.56 -0.42
C ARG A 79 11.65 -10.48 0.09
N GLN A 80 12.08 -9.29 0.54
CA GLN A 80 13.38 -9.08 1.13
C GLN A 80 13.54 -9.84 2.45
N LYS A 81 12.52 -9.79 3.33
CA LYS A 81 12.51 -10.60 4.56
C LYS A 81 12.60 -12.10 4.27
N GLN A 82 11.81 -12.60 3.32
CA GLN A 82 11.86 -14.02 2.92
C GLN A 82 13.24 -14.42 2.39
N TYR A 83 13.89 -13.55 1.61
CA TYR A 83 15.24 -13.81 1.10
C TYR A 83 16.28 -13.84 2.22
N LEU A 84 16.23 -12.90 3.16
CA LEU A 84 17.11 -12.87 4.35
C LEU A 84 16.90 -14.12 5.21
N GLU A 85 15.66 -14.49 5.50
CA GLU A 85 15.34 -15.70 6.26
C GLU A 85 15.83 -16.97 5.54
N PHE A 86 15.71 -17.00 4.21
CA PHE A 86 16.21 -18.12 3.40
C PHE A 86 17.75 -18.18 3.41
N SER A 87 18.45 -17.05 3.29
CA SER A 87 19.91 -17.02 3.31
C SER A 87 20.48 -17.38 4.68
N GLU A 88 19.87 -16.93 5.77
CA GLU A 88 20.25 -17.33 7.14
C GLU A 88 20.08 -18.84 7.35
N LYS A 89 18.98 -19.42 6.88
CA LYS A 89 18.76 -20.88 6.92
C LYS A 89 19.77 -21.66 6.08
N MET A 90 20.24 -21.10 4.97
CA MET A 90 21.21 -21.73 4.08
C MET A 90 22.67 -21.54 4.53
N SER A 91 22.98 -20.47 5.27
CA SER A 91 24.32 -20.17 5.79
C SER A 91 24.67 -20.90 7.09
N GLY A 92 23.70 -21.60 7.70
CA GLY A 92 23.86 -22.32 8.96
C GLY A 92 24.19 -23.81 8.84
N LYS A 93 24.76 -24.27 7.72
CA LYS A 93 25.15 -25.68 7.53
C LYS A 93 26.62 -25.83 7.17
#